data_AF-A0A849HC16-F1
#
_entry.id   AF-A0A849HC16-F1
#
_cell.length_a   1.000
_cell.length_b   1.000
_cell.length_c   1.000
_cell.angle_alpha   90.00
_cell.angle_beta   90.00
_cell.angle_gamma   90.00
#
_symmetry.space_group_name_H-M   'P 1'
#
loop_
_entity.id
_entity.type
_entity.pdbx_description
1 polymer ?
#
loop_
_entity_poly.entity_id
_entity_poly.type
_entity_poly.pdbx_seq_one_letter_code
_entity_poly.pdbx_strand_id
1 'polypeptide(L)'
;MEMTYHVLHAAYAVGLIWYLVRTGLSTQNLPEIEPIIFPKKRFGAWIPAMAVGLMFALVVVSDDGADLLLLLMMPASLWILVAWWRKIRLVWVLQGVVLGLVAFAAGIPARDNGLISETVLWVMPGFVPFMYVAGGLLLDRTGLSATQLRSAEPGKALKGFLWGCLLFLPMGFFNVVDGPVAGDLTWVTEWWMPLSAPWFSGIAEEAWFRLFLMGFCFFLLRPVFRTRPALAVAVTVVICGITFGLIHGRTMERFLTTGLLYGVPMATVFAKRDWEHAVGAHYIVNMPSWVMAFLGA
;
A
#
# COMPACT_ATOMS: atom_id res chain seq x y z
N MET A 1 -25.63 -14.82 10.09
CA MET A 1 -24.24 -14.80 10.58
C MET A 1 -23.41 -13.78 9.79
N GLU A 2 -23.50 -13.81 8.47
CA GLU A 2 -22.84 -12.90 7.51
C GLU A 2 -23.04 -11.39 7.78
N MET A 3 -24.28 -10.94 8.05
CA MET A 3 -24.52 -9.52 8.38
C MET A 3 -23.80 -9.07 9.65
N THR A 4 -23.79 -9.89 10.70
CA THR A 4 -23.12 -9.59 11.96
C THR A 4 -21.61 -9.47 11.75
N TYR A 5 -21.04 -10.36 10.93
CA TYR A 5 -19.64 -10.33 10.55
C TYR A 5 -19.25 -9.00 9.87
N HIS A 6 -19.97 -8.59 8.82
CA HIS A 6 -19.66 -7.35 8.10
C HIS A 6 -19.82 -6.11 8.97
N VAL A 7 -20.82 -6.09 9.86
CA VAL A 7 -21.02 -4.97 10.80
C VAL A 7 -19.86 -4.88 11.79
N LEU A 8 -19.38 -6.01 12.33
CA LEU A 8 -18.23 -6.02 13.24
C LEU A 8 -16.93 -5.61 12.54
N HIS A 9 -16.72 -6.09 11.31
CA HIS A 9 -15.55 -5.69 10.52
C HIS A 9 -15.58 -4.20 10.19
N ALA A 10 -16.71 -3.67 9.74
CA ALA A 10 -16.88 -2.24 9.50
C ALA A 10 -16.69 -1.40 10.78
N ALA A 11 -17.26 -1.84 11.91
CA ALA A 11 -17.08 -1.17 13.20
C ALA A 11 -15.60 -1.14 13.61
N TYR A 12 -14.88 -2.25 13.42
CA TYR A 12 -13.45 -2.33 13.71
C TYR A 12 -12.63 -1.41 12.79
N ALA A 13 -12.88 -1.44 11.48
CA ALA A 13 -12.18 -0.59 10.51
C ALA A 13 -12.38 0.90 10.82
N VAL A 14 -13.62 1.32 11.12
CA VAL A 14 -13.94 2.70 11.50
C VAL A 14 -13.27 3.07 12.82
N GLY A 15 -13.32 2.20 13.83
CA GLY A 15 -12.67 2.41 15.13
C GLY A 15 -11.15 2.53 15.01
N LEU A 16 -10.53 1.70 14.16
CA LEU A 16 -9.11 1.74 13.87
C LEU A 16 -8.70 3.03 13.15
N ILE A 17 -9.44 3.44 12.10
CA ILE A 17 -9.21 4.72 11.42
C ILE A 17 -9.32 5.88 12.41
N TRP A 18 -10.36 5.89 13.25
CA TRP A 18 -10.55 6.92 14.28
C TRP A 18 -9.36 6.96 15.25
N TYR A 19 -8.93 5.81 15.76
CA TYR A 19 -7.77 5.69 16.64
C TYR A 19 -6.50 6.23 15.98
N LEU A 20 -6.22 5.84 14.72
CA LEU A 20 -5.05 6.29 13.97
C LEU A 20 -5.07 7.79 13.70
N VAL A 21 -6.23 8.35 13.35
CA VAL A 21 -6.39 9.80 13.13
C VAL A 21 -6.15 10.59 14.42
N ARG A 22 -6.55 10.05 15.58
CA ARG A 22 -6.38 10.70 16.89
C ARG A 22 -4.97 10.61 17.46
N THR A 23 -4.28 9.49 17.23
CA THR A 23 -3.00 9.18 17.89
C THR A 23 -1.78 9.24 16.97
N GLY A 24 -2.00 9.36 15.66
CA GLY A 24 -0.95 9.46 14.66
C GLY A 24 -0.44 10.88 14.43
N LEU A 25 0.43 11.02 13.44
CA LEU A 25 1.03 12.30 13.08
C LEU A 25 -0.03 13.33 12.64
N SER A 26 0.20 14.59 13.03
CA SER A 26 -0.63 15.70 12.59
C SER A 26 -0.41 15.94 11.10
N THR A 27 -1.50 15.90 10.34
CA THR A 27 -1.51 16.17 8.90
C THR A 27 -1.77 17.64 8.59
N GLN A 28 -1.97 18.48 9.61
CA GLN A 28 -2.25 19.92 9.43
C GLN A 28 -0.99 20.72 9.08
N ASN A 29 0.18 20.25 9.51
CA ASN A 29 1.46 20.95 9.36
C ASN A 29 2.32 20.39 8.22
N LEU A 30 1.71 19.72 7.23
CA LEU A 30 2.44 19.18 6.09
C LEU A 30 2.96 20.32 5.19
N PRO A 31 4.22 20.21 4.71
CA PRO A 31 4.86 21.26 3.93
C PRO A 31 4.00 21.64 2.72
N GLU A 32 4.05 22.93 2.37
CA GLU A 32 3.45 23.40 1.14
C GLU A 32 4.32 22.94 -0.04
N ILE A 33 3.67 22.47 -1.11
CA ILE A 33 4.34 21.97 -2.30
C ILE A 33 3.90 22.83 -3.48
N GLU A 34 4.89 23.41 -4.15
CA GLU A 34 4.64 24.14 -5.39
C GLU A 34 4.37 23.18 -6.57
N PRO A 35 3.53 23.57 -7.54
CA PRO A 35 3.29 22.76 -8.72
C PRO A 35 4.57 22.63 -9.54
N ILE A 36 5.13 21.42 -9.63
CA ILE A 36 6.30 21.17 -10.48
C ILE A 36 5.90 21.19 -11.96
N ILE A 37 4.71 20.67 -12.26
CA ILE A 37 4.17 20.59 -13.62
C ILE A 37 3.38 21.88 -13.87
N PHE A 38 3.96 22.80 -14.64
CA PHE A 38 3.43 24.14 -14.96
C PHE A 38 3.34 25.15 -13.79
N PRO A 39 4.47 25.49 -13.11
CA PRO A 39 4.48 26.36 -11.93
C PRO A 39 3.88 27.75 -12.17
N LYS A 40 4.00 28.28 -13.40
CA LYS A 40 3.60 29.65 -13.75
C LYS A 40 2.17 29.77 -14.30
N LYS A 41 1.45 28.66 -14.50
CA LYS A 41 0.09 28.71 -15.05
C LYS A 41 -0.95 28.74 -13.92
N ARG A 42 -1.98 29.57 -14.07
CA ARG A 42 -3.11 29.70 -13.12
C ARG A 42 -3.74 28.34 -12.75
N PHE A 43 -3.77 27.40 -13.69
CA PHE A 43 -4.31 26.05 -13.53
C PHE A 43 -3.26 24.94 -13.48
N GLY A 44 -1.97 25.29 -13.32
CA GLY A 44 -0.89 24.32 -13.36
C GLY A 44 -1.02 23.21 -12.30
N ALA A 45 -1.47 23.58 -11.09
CA ALA A 45 -1.76 22.62 -10.02
C ALA A 45 -2.93 21.66 -10.33
N TRP A 46 -3.92 22.13 -11.10
CA TRP A 46 -5.13 21.37 -11.36
C TRP A 46 -4.93 20.28 -12.41
N ILE A 47 -4.00 20.47 -13.36
CA ILE A 47 -3.76 19.49 -14.42
C ILE A 47 -3.32 18.13 -13.83
N PRO A 48 -2.31 18.04 -12.94
CA PRO A 48 -1.95 16.76 -12.32
C PRO A 48 -3.04 16.21 -11.40
N ALA A 49 -3.76 17.06 -10.68
CA ALA A 49 -4.87 16.61 -9.83
C ALA A 49 -6.02 16.00 -10.65
N MET A 50 -6.36 16.60 -11.80
CA MET A 50 -7.32 16.03 -12.75
C MET A 50 -6.82 14.72 -13.32
N ALA A 51 -5.52 14.60 -13.64
CA ALA A 51 -4.95 13.33 -14.09
C ALA A 51 -5.10 12.23 -13.03
N VAL A 52 -4.84 12.52 -11.76
CA VAL A 52 -5.11 11.58 -10.65
C VAL A 52 -6.59 11.20 -10.57
N GLY A 53 -7.49 12.18 -10.65
CA GLY A 53 -8.94 11.93 -10.62
C GLY A 53 -9.43 11.10 -11.80
N LEU A 54 -8.93 11.36 -13.02
CA LEU A 54 -9.24 10.61 -14.23
C LEU A 54 -8.70 9.18 -14.15
N MET A 55 -7.47 9.00 -13.67
CA MET A 55 -6.90 7.67 -13.46
C MET A 55 -7.70 6.87 -12.45
N PHE A 56 -8.10 7.49 -11.34
CA PHE A 56 -8.98 6.84 -10.37
C PHE A 56 -10.34 6.49 -10.96
N ALA A 57 -10.96 7.40 -11.71
CA ALA A 57 -12.22 7.11 -12.40
C ALA A 57 -12.06 5.94 -13.38
N LEU A 58 -10.95 5.87 -14.11
CA LEU A 58 -10.67 4.77 -15.03
C LEU A 58 -10.57 3.44 -14.30
N VAL A 59 -9.86 3.37 -13.16
CA VAL A 59 -9.80 2.16 -12.30
C VAL A 59 -11.20 1.73 -11.84
N VAL A 60 -12.09 2.67 -11.58
CA VAL A 60 -13.47 2.38 -11.14
C VAL A 60 -14.36 1.87 -12.27
N VAL A 61 -14.20 2.38 -13.50
CA VAL A 61 -15.15 2.11 -14.60
C VAL A 61 -14.66 1.10 -15.62
N SER A 62 -13.36 0.81 -15.69
CA SER A 62 -12.74 -0.06 -16.70
C SER A 62 -12.06 -1.26 -16.05
N ASP A 63 -12.24 -2.44 -16.64
CA ASP A 63 -11.57 -3.68 -16.22
C ASP A 63 -10.04 -3.55 -16.37
N ASP A 64 -9.56 -2.87 -17.41
CA ASP A 64 -8.13 -2.63 -17.65
C ASP A 64 -7.59 -1.43 -16.85
N GLY A 65 -8.44 -0.72 -16.12
CA GLY A 65 -8.07 0.53 -15.46
C GLY A 65 -6.99 0.35 -14.39
N ALA A 66 -7.06 -0.76 -13.64
CA ALA A 66 -6.07 -1.09 -12.61
C ALA A 66 -4.72 -1.48 -13.22
N ASP A 67 -4.73 -2.29 -14.29
CA ASP A 67 -3.52 -2.67 -15.02
C ASP A 67 -2.85 -1.48 -15.68
N LEU A 68 -3.64 -0.57 -16.27
CA LEU A 68 -3.11 0.68 -16.83
C LEU A 68 -2.49 1.55 -15.74
N LEU A 69 -3.10 1.63 -14.55
CA LEU A 69 -2.51 2.35 -13.43
C LEU A 69 -1.16 1.76 -13.02
N LEU A 70 -1.07 0.43 -12.85
CA LEU A 70 0.21 -0.22 -12.54
C LEU A 70 1.25 0.08 -13.61
N LEU A 71 0.86 -0.03 -14.89
CA LEU A 71 1.74 0.26 -16.00
C LEU A 71 2.23 1.72 -15.98
N LEU A 72 1.38 2.68 -15.60
CA LEU A 72 1.74 4.09 -15.48
C LEU A 72 2.60 4.41 -14.25
N MET A 73 2.48 3.63 -13.17
CA MET A 73 3.33 3.78 -11.99
C MET A 73 4.80 3.48 -12.32
N MET A 74 5.10 2.56 -13.24
CA MET A 74 6.47 2.25 -13.66
C MET A 74 7.20 3.47 -14.26
N PRO A 75 6.75 4.12 -15.35
CA PRO A 75 7.39 5.31 -15.89
C PRO A 75 7.32 6.49 -14.93
N ALA A 76 6.26 6.61 -14.11
CA ALA A 76 6.21 7.64 -13.07
C ALA A 76 7.33 7.46 -12.04
N SER A 77 7.61 6.23 -11.59
CA SER A 77 8.70 5.94 -10.67
C SER A 77 10.06 6.27 -11.29
N LEU A 78 10.27 5.90 -12.55
CA LEU A 78 11.49 6.25 -13.30
C LEU A 78 11.64 7.76 -13.45
N TRP A 79 10.56 8.48 -13.75
CA TRP A 79 10.58 9.94 -13.84
C TRP A 79 11.02 10.58 -12.50
N ILE A 80 10.48 10.11 -11.37
CA ILE A 80 10.87 10.58 -10.05
C ILE A 80 12.35 10.32 -9.76
N LEU A 81 12.84 9.11 -10.08
CA LEU A 81 14.25 8.75 -9.90
C LEU A 81 15.17 9.61 -10.75
N VAL A 82 14.82 9.85 -12.02
CA VAL A 82 15.58 10.71 -12.94
C VAL A 82 15.52 12.16 -12.47
N ALA A 83 14.37 12.68 -12.06
CA ALA A 83 14.22 14.06 -11.62
C ALA A 83 15.05 14.35 -10.36
N TRP A 84 15.21 13.38 -9.47
CA TRP A 84 15.87 13.54 -8.18
C TRP A 84 17.10 12.64 -7.98
N TRP A 85 17.74 12.24 -9.06
CA TRP A 85 18.87 11.29 -9.05
C TRP A 85 19.99 11.67 -8.08
N ARG A 86 20.27 12.98 -7.93
CA ARG A 86 21.30 13.50 -7.01
C ARG A 86 21.02 13.25 -5.53
N LYS A 87 19.78 12.93 -5.17
CA LYS A 87 19.38 12.63 -3.79
C LYS A 87 19.40 11.14 -3.49
N ILE A 88 19.56 10.28 -4.50
CA ILE A 88 19.54 8.82 -4.31
C ILE A 88 20.82 8.39 -3.59
N ARG A 89 20.64 7.62 -2.52
CA ARG A 89 21.75 7.00 -1.78
C ARG A 89 21.81 5.52 -2.11
N LEU A 90 23.03 4.99 -2.29
CA LEU A 90 23.26 3.57 -2.57
C LEU A 90 22.59 2.65 -1.54
N VAL A 91 22.64 3.02 -0.25
CA VAL A 91 22.01 2.23 0.82
C VAL A 91 20.51 2.03 0.60
N TRP A 92 19.79 3.02 0.06
CA TRP A 92 18.36 2.88 -0.21
C TRP A 92 18.08 1.95 -1.39
N VAL A 93 18.95 1.97 -2.41
CA VAL A 93 18.88 1.04 -3.54
C VAL A 93 19.11 -0.39 -3.06
N LEU A 94 20.16 -0.61 -2.24
CA LEU A 94 20.45 -1.93 -1.67
C LEU A 94 19.30 -2.44 -0.78
N GLN A 95 18.73 -1.58 0.06
CA GLN A 95 17.53 -1.92 0.84
C GLN A 95 16.36 -2.33 -0.06
N GLY A 96 16.06 -1.55 -1.09
CA GLY A 96 15.01 -1.85 -2.06
C GLY A 96 15.25 -3.18 -2.79
N VAL A 97 16.49 -3.48 -3.17
CA VAL A 97 16.89 -4.77 -3.78
C VAL A 97 16.66 -5.93 -2.82
N VAL A 98 17.11 -5.80 -1.57
CA VAL A 98 16.90 -6.86 -0.55
C VAL A 98 15.41 -7.10 -0.31
N LEU A 99 14.61 -6.03 -0.17
CA LEU A 99 13.16 -6.13 -0.03
C LEU A 99 12.52 -6.82 -1.23
N GLY A 100 12.91 -6.45 -2.45
CA GLY A 100 12.44 -7.10 -3.68
C GLY A 100 12.79 -8.59 -3.73
N LEU A 101 14.00 -8.98 -3.34
CA LEU A 101 14.41 -10.38 -3.28
C LEU A 101 13.62 -11.18 -2.25
N VAL A 102 13.36 -10.61 -1.06
CA VAL A 102 12.52 -11.25 -0.04
C VAL A 102 11.10 -11.44 -0.55
N ALA A 103 10.51 -10.40 -1.15
CA ALA A 103 9.16 -10.49 -1.73
C ALA A 103 9.10 -11.53 -2.86
N PHE A 104 10.11 -11.55 -3.75
CA PHE A 104 10.20 -12.52 -4.84
C PHE A 104 10.25 -13.95 -4.30
N ALA A 105 11.16 -14.24 -3.36
CA ALA A 105 11.30 -15.57 -2.76
C ALA A 105 10.01 -16.00 -2.04
N ALA A 106 9.36 -15.09 -1.32
CA ALA A 106 8.07 -15.33 -0.67
C ALA A 106 6.93 -15.62 -1.66
N GLY A 107 6.99 -15.07 -2.87
CA GLY A 107 5.98 -15.27 -3.91
C GLY A 107 6.13 -16.56 -4.72
N ILE A 108 7.30 -17.22 -4.70
CA ILE A 108 7.55 -18.45 -5.49
C ILE A 108 6.51 -19.54 -5.19
N PRO A 109 6.23 -19.90 -3.92
CA PRO A 109 5.22 -20.93 -3.64
C PRO A 109 3.82 -20.55 -4.13
N ALA A 110 3.45 -19.28 -4.02
CA ALA A 110 2.16 -18.79 -4.52
C ALA A 110 2.07 -18.90 -6.05
N ARG A 111 3.16 -18.60 -6.78
CA ARG A 111 3.20 -18.74 -8.24
C ARG A 111 3.16 -20.19 -8.68
N ASP A 112 3.95 -21.05 -8.05
CA ASP A 112 4.05 -22.47 -8.40
C ASP A 112 2.73 -23.21 -8.20
N ASN A 113 1.85 -22.69 -7.34
CA ASN A 113 0.51 -23.20 -7.08
C ASN A 113 -0.61 -22.36 -7.71
N GLY A 114 -0.28 -21.48 -8.66
CA GLY A 114 -1.27 -20.76 -9.47
C GLY A 114 -2.04 -19.62 -8.77
N LEU A 115 -1.64 -19.23 -7.55
CA LEU A 115 -2.26 -18.12 -6.82
C LEU A 115 -1.89 -16.75 -7.42
N ILE A 116 -0.67 -16.60 -7.91
CA ILE A 116 -0.23 -15.41 -8.64
C ILE A 116 0.32 -15.79 -10.00
N SER A 117 0.12 -14.91 -11.00
CA SER A 117 0.68 -15.14 -12.33
C SER A 117 2.19 -14.98 -12.33
N GLU A 118 2.85 -15.59 -13.31
CA GLU A 118 4.29 -15.41 -13.51
C GLU A 118 4.65 -13.93 -13.73
N THR A 119 3.82 -13.20 -14.47
CA THR A 119 3.99 -11.76 -14.68
C THR A 119 3.98 -10.99 -13.36
N VAL A 120 3.05 -11.30 -12.45
CA VAL A 120 2.95 -10.65 -11.12
C VAL A 120 4.21 -10.93 -10.29
N LEU A 121 4.69 -12.19 -10.27
CA LEU A 121 5.90 -12.56 -9.53
C LEU A 121 7.15 -11.83 -10.03
N TRP A 122 7.30 -11.63 -11.34
CA TRP A 122 8.47 -10.94 -11.88
C TRP A 122 8.36 -9.42 -11.79
N VAL A 123 7.21 -8.87 -12.13
CA VAL A 123 7.02 -7.42 -12.26
C VAL A 123 6.94 -6.75 -10.88
N MET A 124 6.11 -7.26 -9.97
CA MET A 124 5.87 -6.56 -8.71
C MET A 124 7.13 -6.51 -7.82
N PRO A 125 7.72 -7.65 -7.41
CA PRO A 125 9.02 -7.67 -6.74
C PRO A 125 10.16 -7.01 -7.52
N GLY A 126 10.24 -7.19 -8.84
CA GLY A 126 11.30 -6.62 -9.68
C GLY A 126 11.32 -5.08 -9.66
N PHE A 127 10.15 -4.45 -9.49
CA PHE A 127 10.02 -3.00 -9.37
C PHE A 127 10.09 -2.46 -7.94
N VAL A 128 10.10 -3.32 -6.90
CA VAL A 128 10.23 -2.87 -5.49
C VAL A 128 11.41 -1.92 -5.29
N PRO A 129 12.62 -2.13 -5.84
CA PRO A 129 13.73 -1.20 -5.65
C PRO A 129 13.42 0.22 -6.16
N PHE A 130 12.75 0.30 -7.32
CA PHE A 130 12.38 1.57 -7.94
C PHE A 130 11.28 2.27 -7.14
N MET A 131 10.23 1.54 -6.78
CA MET A 131 9.10 2.06 -6.00
C MET A 131 9.54 2.49 -4.60
N TYR A 132 10.42 1.72 -3.96
CA TYR A 132 10.94 2.02 -2.62
C TYR A 132 11.77 3.30 -2.61
N VAL A 133 12.68 3.47 -3.56
CA VAL A 133 13.51 4.69 -3.64
C VAL A 133 12.68 5.89 -4.07
N ALA A 134 11.84 5.75 -5.11
CA ALA A 134 11.00 6.84 -5.60
C ALA A 134 9.96 7.28 -4.56
N GLY A 135 9.27 6.34 -3.95
CA GLY A 135 8.32 6.59 -2.85
C GLY A 135 9.01 7.22 -1.65
N GLY A 136 10.20 6.74 -1.28
CA GLY A 136 11.02 7.37 -0.26
C GLY A 136 11.36 8.83 -0.54
N LEU A 137 11.78 9.16 -1.77
CA LEU A 137 12.04 10.55 -2.16
C LEU A 137 10.77 11.42 -2.14
N LEU A 138 9.61 10.85 -2.50
CA LEU A 138 8.32 11.51 -2.37
C LEU A 138 7.99 11.80 -0.90
N LEU A 139 8.24 10.86 0.01
CA LEU A 139 8.06 11.08 1.45
C LEU A 139 8.98 12.18 1.98
N ASP A 140 10.26 12.17 1.61
CA ASP A 140 11.23 13.20 2.00
C ASP A 140 10.79 14.59 1.54
N ARG A 141 10.10 14.68 0.39
CA ARG A 141 9.61 15.95 -0.18
C ARG A 141 8.28 16.40 0.40
N THR A 142 7.40 15.46 0.72
CA THR A 142 6.01 15.73 1.09
C THR A 142 5.76 15.73 2.59
N GLY A 143 6.63 15.09 3.37
CA GLY A 143 6.43 14.86 4.80
C GLY A 143 5.21 13.99 5.13
N LEU A 144 4.61 13.32 4.13
CA LEU A 144 3.35 12.58 4.30
C LEU A 144 3.45 11.45 5.32
N SER A 145 4.59 10.75 5.30
CA SER A 145 4.89 9.59 6.14
C SER A 145 6.42 9.40 6.21
N ALA A 146 6.88 8.29 6.78
CA ALA A 146 8.28 7.95 6.92
C ALA A 146 8.56 6.48 6.58
N THR A 147 9.85 6.16 6.45
CA THR A 147 10.37 4.79 6.35
C THR A 147 11.53 4.67 7.33
N GLN A 148 11.32 3.96 8.44
CA GLN A 148 12.34 3.85 9.51
C GLN A 148 13.59 3.12 9.03
N LEU A 149 13.45 2.16 8.12
CA LEU A 149 14.58 1.48 7.47
C LEU A 149 15.48 2.47 6.70
N ARG A 150 14.90 3.45 5.99
CA ARG A 150 15.67 4.47 5.26
C ARG A 150 16.39 5.43 6.20
N SER A 151 15.84 5.65 7.39
CA SER A 151 16.44 6.45 8.46
C SER A 151 17.54 5.71 9.24
N ALA A 152 17.87 4.47 8.86
CA ALA A 152 18.82 3.61 9.56
C ALA A 152 18.46 3.35 11.03
N GLU A 153 17.16 3.26 11.33
CA GLU A 153 16.62 2.99 12.68
C GLU A 153 15.92 1.61 12.71
N PRO A 154 16.65 0.48 12.59
CA PRO A 154 16.06 -0.85 12.44
C PRO A 154 15.20 -1.26 13.64
N GLY A 155 15.52 -0.79 14.85
CA GLY A 155 14.70 -1.04 16.03
C GLY A 155 13.32 -0.37 15.94
N LYS A 156 13.23 0.83 15.37
CA LYS A 156 11.94 1.50 15.13
C LYS A 156 11.19 0.86 13.97
N ALA A 157 11.90 0.42 12.93
CA ALA A 157 11.32 -0.36 11.83
C ALA A 157 10.66 -1.64 12.32
N LEU A 158 11.39 -2.46 13.10
CA LEU A 158 10.85 -3.69 13.69
C LEU A 158 9.68 -3.39 14.63
N LYS A 159 9.81 -2.39 15.49
CA LYS A 159 8.72 -1.97 16.37
C LYS A 159 7.49 -1.56 15.58
N GLY A 160 7.66 -0.79 14.50
CA GLY A 160 6.56 -0.35 13.64
C GLY A 160 5.86 -1.53 12.96
N PHE A 161 6.65 -2.46 12.40
CA PHE A 161 6.14 -3.72 11.86
C PHE A 161 5.31 -4.50 12.89
N LEU A 162 5.85 -4.75 14.08
CA LEU A 162 5.15 -5.50 15.14
C LEU A 162 3.87 -4.80 15.60
N TRP A 163 3.87 -3.47 15.70
CA TRP A 163 2.67 -2.70 16.01
C TRP A 163 1.63 -2.74 14.88
N GLY A 164 2.07 -2.72 13.62
CA GLY A 164 1.22 -2.97 12.46
C GLY A 164 0.53 -4.32 12.57
N CYS A 165 1.30 -5.38 12.86
CA CYS A 165 0.77 -6.72 13.08
C CYS A 165 -0.27 -6.75 14.22
N LEU A 166 0.05 -6.13 15.37
CA LEU A 166 -0.87 -6.12 16.51
C LEU A 166 -2.18 -5.39 16.20
N LEU A 167 -2.10 -4.24 15.52
CA LEU A 167 -3.25 -3.40 15.20
C LEU A 167 -4.16 -3.98 14.11
N PHE A 168 -3.67 -4.92 13.31
CA PHE A 168 -4.44 -5.50 12.19
C PHE A 168 -4.72 -7.00 12.37
N LEU A 169 -4.26 -7.61 13.46
CA LEU A 169 -4.56 -9.01 13.77
C LEU A 169 -6.07 -9.32 13.76
N PRO A 170 -6.98 -8.48 14.32
CA PRO A 170 -8.42 -8.73 14.21
C PRO A 170 -8.92 -8.75 12.77
N MET A 171 -8.36 -7.93 11.88
CA MET A 171 -8.66 -7.97 10.45
C MET A 171 -8.15 -9.25 9.78
N GLY A 172 -7.02 -9.80 10.22
CA GLY A 172 -6.57 -11.12 9.77
C GLY A 172 -7.53 -12.25 10.14
N PHE A 173 -8.17 -12.20 11.31
CA PHE A 173 -9.20 -13.17 11.67
C PHE A 173 -10.49 -12.99 10.86
N PHE A 174 -10.86 -11.75 10.52
CA PHE A 174 -11.96 -11.52 9.59
C PHE A 174 -11.67 -12.17 8.22
N ASN A 175 -10.43 -12.03 7.73
CA ASN A 175 -9.98 -12.64 6.48
C ASN A 175 -9.98 -14.19 6.50
N VAL A 176 -9.87 -14.82 7.67
CA VAL A 176 -10.05 -16.28 7.81
C VAL A 176 -11.53 -16.66 7.63
N VAL A 177 -12.44 -15.90 8.23
CA VAL A 177 -13.88 -16.18 8.22
C VAL A 177 -14.50 -15.98 6.85
N ASP A 178 -14.04 -14.99 6.08
CA ASP A 178 -14.44 -14.81 4.66
C ASP A 178 -13.96 -15.95 3.75
N GLY A 179 -13.13 -16.85 4.27
CA GLY A 179 -12.42 -17.87 3.51
C GLY A 179 -11.12 -17.32 2.92
N PRO A 180 -10.17 -18.20 2.56
CA PRO A 180 -8.92 -17.74 1.99
C PRO A 180 -9.18 -16.95 0.70
N VAL A 181 -8.63 -15.74 0.61
CA VAL A 181 -8.65 -14.88 -0.60
C VAL A 181 -8.15 -15.63 -1.85
N ALA A 182 -7.38 -16.70 -1.62
CA ALA A 182 -6.59 -17.48 -2.56
C ALA A 182 -7.23 -18.79 -3.05
N GLY A 183 -8.49 -19.08 -2.72
CA GLY A 183 -9.08 -20.41 -2.96
C GLY A 183 -8.53 -21.47 -2.00
N ASP A 184 -8.64 -22.75 -2.37
CA ASP A 184 -8.19 -23.87 -1.55
C ASP A 184 -6.65 -23.87 -1.43
N LEU A 185 -6.13 -23.31 -0.34
CA LEU A 185 -4.71 -23.29 0.05
C LEU A 185 -4.20 -24.68 0.48
N THR A 186 -4.65 -25.74 -0.17
CA THR A 186 -4.36 -27.15 0.13
C THR A 186 -2.88 -27.53 -0.05
N TRP A 187 -2.12 -26.69 -0.75
CA TRP A 187 -0.69 -26.85 -1.01
C TRP A 187 0.20 -26.26 0.09
N VAL A 188 -0.38 -25.59 1.09
CA VAL A 188 0.36 -25.03 2.23
C VAL A 188 0.68 -26.15 3.22
N THR A 189 1.70 -26.95 2.92
CA THR A 189 2.04 -28.17 3.67
C THR A 189 3.24 -28.04 4.60
N GLU A 190 3.98 -26.94 4.50
CA GLU A 190 5.23 -26.74 5.25
C GLU A 190 5.09 -25.62 6.29
N TRP A 191 5.65 -25.84 7.49
CA TRP A 191 5.51 -24.92 8.64
C TRP A 191 6.04 -23.50 8.37
N TRP A 192 6.97 -23.36 7.42
CA TRP A 192 7.57 -22.07 7.07
C TRP A 192 6.70 -21.26 6.10
N MET A 193 5.81 -21.89 5.32
CA MET A 193 5.00 -21.22 4.30
C MET A 193 4.08 -20.15 4.89
N PRO A 194 3.34 -20.38 6.00
CA PRO A 194 2.52 -19.35 6.62
C PRO A 194 3.31 -18.14 7.15
N LEU A 195 4.60 -18.34 7.44
CA LEU A 195 5.48 -17.28 7.92
C LEU A 195 6.14 -16.52 6.76
N SER A 196 6.39 -17.20 5.63
CA SER A 196 7.12 -16.63 4.50
C SER A 196 6.20 -16.00 3.45
N ALA A 197 5.13 -16.68 3.04
CA ALA A 197 4.29 -16.28 1.91
C ALA A 197 3.67 -14.88 2.07
N PRO A 198 3.20 -14.47 3.27
CA PRO A 198 2.65 -13.12 3.46
C PRO A 198 3.65 -11.97 3.22
N TRP A 199 4.96 -12.24 3.15
CA TRP A 199 5.95 -11.22 2.81
C TRP A 199 5.84 -10.74 1.36
N PHE A 200 5.31 -11.55 0.43
CA PHE A 200 5.11 -11.12 -0.96
C PHE A 200 4.22 -9.86 -1.00
N SER A 201 2.99 -9.97 -0.50
CA SER A 201 2.04 -8.85 -0.48
C SER A 201 2.46 -7.78 0.53
N GLY A 202 2.94 -8.20 1.70
CA GLY A 202 3.43 -7.29 2.74
C GLY A 202 4.52 -6.33 2.25
N ILE A 203 5.41 -6.77 1.35
CA ILE A 203 6.48 -5.91 0.81
C ILE A 203 6.13 -5.36 -0.57
N ALA A 204 5.81 -6.23 -1.53
CA ALA A 204 5.64 -5.81 -2.92
C ALA A 204 4.42 -4.90 -3.07
N GLU A 205 3.26 -5.31 -2.59
CA GLU A 205 2.04 -4.49 -2.72
C GLU A 205 2.17 -3.20 -1.90
N GLU A 206 2.74 -3.24 -0.70
CA GLU A 206 2.94 -2.03 0.11
C GLU A 206 3.96 -1.05 -0.48
N ALA A 207 5.00 -1.53 -1.17
CA ALA A 207 5.92 -0.67 -1.90
C ALA A 207 5.21 0.05 -3.07
N TRP A 208 4.34 -0.65 -3.78
CA TRP A 208 3.58 -0.10 -4.90
C TRP A 208 2.49 0.87 -4.43
N PHE A 209 1.57 0.40 -3.58
CA PHE A 209 0.35 1.15 -3.25
C PHE A 209 0.55 2.18 -2.13
N ARG A 210 1.25 1.81 -1.05
CA ARG A 210 1.37 2.71 0.11
C ARG A 210 2.59 3.61 -0.03
N LEU A 211 3.75 3.06 -0.35
CA LEU A 211 4.96 3.86 -0.46
C LEU A 211 4.97 4.74 -1.71
N PHE A 212 4.74 4.17 -2.91
CA PHE A 212 4.81 4.93 -4.15
C PHE A 212 3.49 5.62 -4.52
N LEU A 213 2.40 4.88 -4.79
CA LEU A 213 1.14 5.47 -5.29
C LEU A 213 0.60 6.54 -4.33
N MET A 214 0.58 6.26 -3.03
CA MET A 214 0.10 7.21 -2.04
C MET A 214 0.96 8.47 -1.96
N GLY A 215 2.30 8.30 -1.92
CA GLY A 215 3.23 9.43 -1.96
C GLY A 215 3.08 10.27 -3.23
N PHE A 216 2.87 9.61 -4.38
CA PHE A 216 2.73 10.24 -5.69
C PHE A 216 1.41 11.00 -5.82
N CYS A 217 0.28 10.36 -5.50
CA CYS A 217 -1.03 11.00 -5.49
C CYS A 217 -1.05 12.22 -4.55
N PHE A 218 -0.52 12.08 -3.33
CA PHE A 218 -0.43 13.21 -2.41
C PHE A 218 0.44 14.33 -2.97
N PHE A 219 1.61 14.01 -3.53
CA PHE A 219 2.50 14.97 -4.16
C PHE A 219 1.82 15.77 -5.28
N LEU A 220 0.99 15.12 -6.10
CA LEU A 220 0.24 15.79 -7.18
C LEU A 220 -0.99 16.57 -6.70
N LEU A 221 -1.66 16.12 -5.64
CA LEU A 221 -2.87 16.75 -5.10
C LEU A 221 -2.58 17.90 -4.13
N ARG A 222 -1.46 17.83 -3.40
CA ARG A 222 -1.07 18.82 -2.37
C ARG A 222 -1.07 20.28 -2.89
N PRO A 223 -0.60 20.59 -4.12
CA PRO A 223 -0.63 21.95 -4.66
C PRO A 223 -2.04 22.51 -4.95
N VAL A 224 -3.07 21.67 -5.04
CA VAL A 224 -4.48 22.10 -5.16
C VAL A 224 -5.07 22.36 -3.77
N PHE A 225 -4.76 21.52 -2.79
CA PHE A 225 -5.23 21.65 -1.42
C PHE A 225 -4.26 22.44 -0.53
N ARG A 226 -3.72 23.56 -1.02
CA ARG A 226 -2.69 24.37 -0.32
C ARG A 226 -3.03 24.67 1.13
N THR A 227 -4.25 25.14 1.37
CA THR A 227 -4.76 25.53 2.70
C THR A 227 -5.42 24.39 3.48
N ARG A 228 -5.53 23.18 2.90
CA ARG A 228 -6.24 22.04 3.49
C ARG A 228 -5.46 20.73 3.31
N PRO A 229 -4.23 20.62 3.87
CA PRO A 229 -3.40 19.43 3.70
C PRO A 229 -4.08 18.15 4.18
N ALA A 230 -4.86 18.22 5.27
CA ALA A 230 -5.63 17.07 5.76
C ALA A 230 -6.65 16.53 4.73
N LEU A 231 -7.25 17.40 3.90
CA LEU A 231 -8.15 16.98 2.84
C LEU A 231 -7.40 16.27 1.71
N ALA A 232 -6.21 16.75 1.33
CA ALA A 232 -5.35 16.04 0.38
C ALA A 232 -4.99 14.63 0.88
N VAL A 233 -4.61 14.51 2.16
CA VAL A 233 -4.34 13.18 2.76
C VAL A 233 -5.58 12.29 2.68
N ALA A 234 -6.75 12.79 3.08
CA ALA A 234 -7.98 12.01 3.06
C ALA A 234 -8.34 11.52 1.64
N VAL A 235 -8.26 12.40 0.64
CA VAL A 235 -8.51 12.03 -0.77
C VAL A 235 -7.51 10.98 -1.23
N THR A 236 -6.22 11.18 -0.96
CA THR A 236 -5.18 10.21 -1.32
C THR A 236 -5.40 8.84 -0.66
N VAL A 237 -5.75 8.82 0.64
CA VAL A 237 -6.04 7.58 1.39
C VAL A 237 -7.21 6.83 0.75
N VAL A 238 -8.29 7.53 0.40
CA VAL A 238 -9.48 6.92 -0.23
C VAL A 238 -9.13 6.37 -1.62
N ILE A 239 -8.44 7.15 -2.45
CA ILE A 239 -8.02 6.72 -3.79
C ILE A 239 -7.16 5.46 -3.69
N CYS A 240 -6.10 5.48 -2.89
CA CYS A 240 -5.18 4.34 -2.78
C CYS A 240 -5.85 3.10 -2.20
N GLY A 241 -6.69 3.27 -1.16
CA GLY A 241 -7.42 2.16 -0.54
C GLY A 241 -8.39 1.50 -1.51
N ILE A 242 -9.21 2.29 -2.21
CA ILE A 242 -10.18 1.75 -3.18
C ILE A 242 -9.47 1.12 -4.38
N THR A 243 -8.45 1.78 -4.93
CA THR A 243 -7.65 1.23 -6.03
C THR A 243 -7.04 -0.12 -5.66
N PHE A 244 -6.54 -0.26 -4.43
CA PHE A 244 -6.03 -1.52 -3.93
C PHE A 244 -7.10 -2.63 -3.92
N GLY A 245 -8.35 -2.32 -3.54
CA GLY A 245 -9.43 -3.30 -3.63
C GLY A 245 -9.76 -3.71 -5.06
N LEU A 246 -9.88 -2.72 -5.96
CA LEU A 246 -10.33 -2.94 -7.33
C LEU A 246 -9.30 -3.67 -8.20
N ILE A 247 -8.00 -3.65 -7.84
CA ILE A 247 -6.99 -4.44 -8.56
C ILE A 247 -7.12 -5.94 -8.32
N HIS A 248 -7.81 -6.35 -7.26
CA HIS A 248 -8.12 -7.75 -6.98
C HIS A 248 -9.47 -8.18 -7.60
N GLY A 249 -10.05 -7.33 -8.45
CA GLY A 249 -11.29 -7.55 -9.19
C GLY A 249 -12.23 -6.35 -9.10
N ARG A 250 -12.83 -5.96 -10.22
CA ARG A 250 -13.77 -4.84 -10.30
C ARG A 250 -15.19 -5.26 -9.92
N THR A 251 -15.36 -5.71 -8.67
CA THR A 251 -16.66 -6.07 -8.11
C THR A 251 -17.05 -5.15 -6.95
N MET A 252 -18.35 -5.03 -6.68
CA MET A 252 -18.83 -4.29 -5.52
C MET A 252 -18.28 -4.87 -4.21
N GLU A 253 -18.14 -6.19 -4.14
CA GLU A 253 -17.54 -6.86 -2.99
C GLU A 253 -16.09 -6.40 -2.78
N ARG A 254 -15.22 -6.49 -3.80
CA ARG A 254 -13.82 -6.04 -3.71
C ARG A 254 -13.68 -4.56 -3.39
N PHE A 255 -14.60 -3.74 -3.91
CA PHE A 255 -14.67 -2.33 -3.54
C PHE A 255 -14.95 -2.13 -2.05
N LEU A 256 -15.98 -2.79 -1.52
CA LEU A 256 -16.44 -2.64 -0.14
C LEU A 256 -15.47 -3.31 0.84
N THR A 257 -15.11 -4.58 0.63
CA THR A 257 -14.30 -5.36 1.58
C THR A 257 -12.82 -5.02 1.41
N THR A 258 -12.21 -5.43 0.31
CA THR A 258 -10.77 -5.24 0.06
C THR A 258 -10.40 -3.75 -0.02
N GLY A 259 -11.23 -2.92 -0.64
CA GLY A 259 -10.99 -1.49 -0.79
C GLY A 259 -11.24 -0.68 0.49
N LEU A 260 -12.50 -0.64 0.95
CA LEU A 260 -12.88 0.20 2.10
C LEU A 260 -12.51 -0.41 3.45
N LEU A 261 -12.71 -1.71 3.67
CA LEU A 261 -12.50 -2.32 5.00
C LEU A 261 -11.04 -2.73 5.26
N TYR A 262 -10.26 -3.05 4.23
CA TYR A 262 -8.82 -3.33 4.38
C TYR A 262 -7.95 -2.19 3.82
N GLY A 263 -8.18 -1.80 2.57
CA GLY A 263 -7.33 -0.87 1.83
C GLY A 263 -7.22 0.52 2.47
N VAL A 264 -8.35 1.12 2.84
CA VAL A 264 -8.41 2.43 3.48
C VAL A 264 -7.77 2.45 4.87
N PRO A 265 -8.03 1.50 5.79
CA PRO A 265 -7.29 1.41 7.05
C PRO A 265 -5.78 1.25 6.86
N MET A 266 -5.33 0.42 5.92
CA MET A 266 -3.90 0.27 5.63
C MET A 266 -3.27 1.56 5.07
N ALA A 267 -3.94 2.24 4.15
CA ALA A 267 -3.50 3.55 3.67
C ALA A 267 -3.49 4.60 4.81
N THR A 268 -4.44 4.51 5.75
CA THR A 268 -4.49 5.38 6.92
C THR A 268 -3.33 5.13 7.87
N VAL A 269 -2.99 3.88 8.17
CA VAL A 269 -1.84 3.58 9.06
C VAL A 269 -0.55 4.08 8.45
N PHE A 270 -0.36 3.92 7.13
CA PHE A 270 0.77 4.52 6.41
C PHE A 270 0.78 6.06 6.57
N ALA A 271 -0.35 6.75 6.34
CA ALA A 271 -0.43 8.21 6.46
C ALA A 271 -0.14 8.74 7.87
N LYS A 272 -0.40 7.92 8.90
CA LYS A 272 -0.43 8.34 10.30
C LYS A 272 0.74 7.82 11.11
N ARG A 273 1.47 6.82 10.60
CA ARG A 273 2.62 6.17 11.23
C ARG A 273 3.80 6.18 10.26
N ASP A 274 4.16 5.03 9.72
CA ASP A 274 5.24 4.82 8.77
C ASP A 274 4.94 3.62 7.87
N TRP A 275 5.82 3.37 6.90
CA TRP A 275 5.70 2.27 5.97
C TRP A 275 5.76 0.89 6.63
N GLU A 276 6.61 0.73 7.64
CA GLU A 276 6.78 -0.55 8.33
C GLU A 276 5.50 -1.00 9.07
N HIS A 277 4.72 -0.07 9.62
CA HIS A 277 3.40 -0.40 10.15
C HIS A 277 2.45 -0.93 9.07
N ALA A 278 2.50 -0.38 7.85
CA ALA A 278 1.66 -0.83 6.74
C ALA A 278 2.09 -2.23 6.24
N VAL A 279 3.40 -2.48 6.14
CA VAL A 279 3.97 -3.82 5.86
C VAL A 279 3.50 -4.84 6.90
N GLY A 280 3.61 -4.51 8.19
CA GLY A 280 3.15 -5.39 9.28
C GLY A 280 1.65 -5.62 9.27
N ALA A 281 0.87 -4.56 8.99
CA ALA A 281 -0.57 -4.63 8.86
C ALA A 281 -0.99 -5.59 7.73
N HIS A 282 -0.38 -5.48 6.56
CA HIS A 282 -0.70 -6.34 5.44
C HIS A 282 -0.22 -7.78 5.67
N TYR A 283 1.00 -7.95 6.19
CA TYR A 283 1.55 -9.26 6.56
C TYR A 283 0.58 -10.04 7.47
N ILE A 284 0.11 -9.41 8.56
CA ILE A 284 -0.76 -10.09 9.54
C ILE A 284 -2.19 -10.28 9.05
N VAL A 285 -2.68 -9.48 8.09
CA VAL A 285 -4.01 -9.71 7.53
C VAL A 285 -4.04 -11.00 6.71
N ASN A 286 -2.93 -11.34 6.07
CA ASN A 286 -2.83 -12.56 5.29
C ASN A 286 -2.46 -13.77 6.14
N MET A 287 -1.49 -13.63 7.06
CA MET A 287 -0.87 -14.74 7.79
C MET A 287 -1.87 -15.73 8.45
N PRO A 288 -2.95 -15.33 9.14
CA PRO A 288 -3.89 -16.25 9.77
C PRO A 288 -4.53 -17.23 8.79
N SER A 289 -4.92 -16.79 7.58
CA SER A 289 -5.51 -17.69 6.57
C SER A 289 -4.51 -18.75 6.10
N TRP A 290 -3.22 -18.40 6.00
CA TRP A 290 -2.17 -19.37 5.71
C TRP A 290 -1.94 -20.36 6.86
N VAL A 291 -2.00 -19.89 8.10
CA VAL A 291 -1.87 -20.76 9.28
C VAL A 291 -3.01 -21.76 9.34
N MET A 292 -4.25 -21.32 9.10
CA MET A 292 -5.42 -22.21 9.10
C MET A 292 -5.33 -23.27 8.00
N ALA A 293 -4.90 -22.87 6.80
CA ALA A 293 -4.66 -23.80 5.70
C ALA A 293 -3.61 -24.87 6.06
N PHE A 294 -2.48 -24.47 6.66
CA PHE A 294 -1.45 -25.40 7.12
C PHE A 294 -1.94 -26.38 8.19
N LEU A 295 -2.83 -25.93 9.08
CA LEU A 295 -3.42 -26.76 10.12
C LEU A 295 -4.54 -27.68 9.60
N GLY A 296 -4.96 -27.54 8.33
CA GLY A 296 -6.06 -28.29 7.74
C GLY A 296 -7.42 -27.97 8.35
N ALA A 297 -7.61 -26.71 8.78
CA ALA A 297 -8.80 -26.22 9.49
C ALA A 297 -9.70 -25.34 8.63
#